data_AF-A0A8B7Z976-F1
#
_entry.id   AF-A0A8B7Z976-F1
#
_cell.length_a   1.000
_cell.length_b   1.000
_cell.length_c   1.000
_cell.angle_alpha   90.00
_cell.angle_beta   90.00
_cell.angle_gamma   90.00
#
_symmetry.space_group_name_H-M   'P 1'
#
loop_
_entity.id
_entity.type
_entity.pdbx_description
1 polymer ?
#
loop_
_entity_poly.entity_id
_entity_poly.type
_entity_poly.pdbx_seq_one_letter_code
_entity_poly.pdbx_strand_id
1 'polypeptide(L)'
;MMLKIVVLAVLVSTACSKPGVLNKDDEFSTEELIRYFGVENHAEAPEYEVVYPLVVDADSKRSVGNGAIAASFLELEVEAFGETLILNVDHDDSNYAPGLEVEIYTDEGIQRVPLRTDCVYTGKVAGEQNSIASVTTCDGLMAVIFRNDGRGELYIEPLEDKHAAKRDVGRGHPHVAYKNRPQKGGAFCSAIDPPVLPISSLADPPIMPISAEEPVDTESTKYLELAFIADPSYTSSRGSTSSATTCVNTLFNAVKNVLQLSSLRGTALVPKLVYVKIFGATETGLTSNTDSNTYLATCRAWQHTNNKPSSSSEHWDNAAFFTGVDISSPDAGNAVLGVGYVSGCDYWGASLSEFRSLDATAVTAHEIGHNLGMYHDSSGPEGGPYNSCSSKGYLMAAYNDNHQKDLGWSTCSRSYYDTRITQTTCYNDA
;
A
#
# COMPACT_ATOMS: atom_id res chain seq x y z
N MET A 1 -53.17 42.44 -42.53
CA MET A 1 -51.70 42.43 -42.30
C MET A 1 -51.43 41.52 -41.11
N MET A 2 -51.03 40.28 -41.37
CA MET A 2 -50.58 39.33 -40.35
C MET A 2 -49.05 39.26 -40.41
N LEU A 3 -48.38 39.62 -39.32
CA LEU A 3 -46.93 39.55 -39.18
C LEU A 3 -46.58 38.17 -38.61
N LYS A 4 -45.92 37.31 -39.40
CA LYS A 4 -45.35 36.04 -38.92
C LYS A 4 -44.00 36.34 -38.26
N ILE A 5 -43.89 36.10 -36.96
CA ILE A 5 -42.62 36.09 -36.23
C ILE A 5 -42.03 34.68 -36.35
N VAL A 6 -40.86 34.57 -36.99
CA VAL A 6 -40.07 33.34 -37.03
C VAL A 6 -39.13 33.38 -35.83
N VAL A 7 -39.35 32.47 -34.87
CA VAL A 7 -38.44 32.26 -33.74
C VAL A 7 -37.35 31.31 -34.21
N LEU A 8 -36.11 31.82 -34.34
CA LEU A 8 -34.94 31.02 -34.66
C LEU A 8 -34.43 30.39 -33.36
N ALA A 9 -34.71 29.10 -33.16
CA ALA A 9 -34.14 28.33 -32.06
C ALA A 9 -32.67 28.01 -32.40
N VAL A 10 -31.74 28.68 -31.70
CA VAL A 10 -30.32 28.33 -31.74
C VAL A 10 -30.13 27.12 -30.83
N LEU A 11 -30.06 25.93 -31.43
CA LEU A 11 -29.57 24.73 -30.77
C LEU A 11 -28.06 24.88 -30.58
N VAL A 12 -27.63 25.22 -29.37
CA VAL A 12 -26.24 25.09 -28.97
C VAL A 12 -25.98 23.59 -28.80
N SER A 13 -25.31 22.98 -29.78
CA SER A 13 -24.81 21.62 -29.64
C SER A 13 -23.68 21.63 -28.61
N THR A 14 -23.97 21.21 -27.38
CA THR A 14 -22.93 20.71 -26.47
C THR A 14 -22.38 19.44 -27.10
N ALA A 15 -21.26 19.55 -27.81
CA ALA A 15 -20.50 18.41 -28.25
C ALA A 15 -20.03 17.66 -27.00
N CYS A 16 -20.52 16.44 -26.80
CA CYS A 16 -19.84 15.48 -25.93
C CYS A 16 -18.42 15.33 -26.48
N SER A 17 -17.44 15.87 -25.76
CA SER A 17 -16.04 15.49 -25.91
C SER A 17 -15.97 13.98 -25.70
N LYS A 18 -15.44 13.27 -26.71
CA LYS A 18 -15.03 11.87 -26.56
C LYS A 18 -14.01 11.77 -25.41
N PRO A 19 -13.82 10.59 -24.79
CA PRO A 19 -12.74 10.39 -23.83
C PRO A 19 -11.43 10.86 -24.47
N GLY A 20 -10.70 11.69 -23.75
CA GLY A 20 -9.55 12.43 -24.25
C GLY A 20 -8.54 11.50 -24.91
N VAL A 21 -8.22 11.76 -26.17
CA VAL A 21 -6.96 11.31 -26.73
C VAL A 21 -5.88 12.06 -25.95
N LEU A 22 -5.08 11.34 -25.14
CA LEU A 22 -3.90 11.90 -24.49
C LEU A 22 -3.11 12.72 -25.52
N ASN A 23 -2.73 13.95 -25.18
CA ASN A 23 -1.82 14.70 -26.04
C ASN A 23 -0.55 13.88 -26.20
N LYS A 24 0.00 13.84 -27.41
CA LYS A 24 1.21 13.04 -27.70
C LYS A 24 2.41 13.46 -26.82
N ASP A 25 2.41 14.71 -26.34
CA ASP A 25 3.43 15.26 -25.45
C ASP A 25 3.26 14.79 -23.99
N ASP A 26 2.06 14.30 -23.62
CA ASP A 26 1.78 13.75 -22.29
C ASP A 26 2.00 12.22 -22.23
N GLU A 27 2.08 11.54 -23.38
CA GLU A 27 2.29 10.09 -23.48
C GLU A 27 3.66 9.69 -22.90
N PHE A 28 3.67 8.65 -22.06
CA PHE A 28 4.89 8.19 -21.39
C PHE A 28 5.79 7.39 -22.33
N SER A 29 7.09 7.65 -22.33
CA SER A 29 8.07 6.77 -22.96
C SER A 29 8.14 5.40 -22.25
N THR A 30 8.73 4.38 -22.89
CA THR A 30 8.95 3.07 -22.26
C THR A 30 9.68 3.16 -20.92
N GLU A 31 10.66 4.06 -20.80
CA GLU A 31 11.35 4.31 -19.52
C GLU A 31 10.39 4.84 -18.45
N GLU A 32 9.52 5.78 -18.80
CA GLU A 32 8.50 6.32 -17.90
C GLU A 32 7.45 5.26 -17.52
N LEU A 33 7.01 4.43 -18.47
CA LEU A 33 6.08 3.34 -18.20
C LEU A 33 6.65 2.31 -17.22
N ILE A 34 7.92 1.92 -17.39
CA ILE A 34 8.60 1.01 -16.47
C ILE A 34 8.72 1.67 -15.09
N ARG A 35 9.08 2.95 -15.05
CA ARG A 35 9.31 3.70 -13.81
C ARG A 35 8.06 3.91 -12.96
N TYR A 36 6.92 4.23 -13.58
CA TYR A 36 5.69 4.56 -12.82
C TYR A 36 4.73 3.38 -12.71
N PHE A 37 4.73 2.47 -13.70
CA PHE A 37 3.74 1.38 -13.77
C PHE A 37 4.37 -0.02 -13.81
N GLY A 38 5.69 -0.13 -13.98
CA GLY A 38 6.37 -1.42 -14.10
C GLY A 38 5.93 -2.23 -15.31
N VAL A 39 5.65 -1.56 -16.43
CA VAL A 39 5.24 -2.17 -17.71
C VAL A 39 6.05 -1.62 -18.88
N GLU A 40 6.22 -2.41 -19.93
CA GLU A 40 7.05 -2.03 -21.08
C GLU A 40 6.26 -1.33 -22.20
N ASN A 41 4.92 -1.41 -22.18
CA ASN A 41 4.07 -0.91 -23.25
C ASN A 41 2.74 -0.34 -22.74
N HIS A 42 2.15 0.57 -23.53
CA HIS A 42 0.90 1.25 -23.17
C HIS A 42 -0.32 0.34 -23.08
N ALA A 43 -0.31 -0.86 -23.70
CA ALA A 43 -1.45 -1.77 -23.62
C ALA A 43 -1.57 -2.44 -22.25
N GLU A 44 -0.46 -2.49 -21.50
CA GLU A 44 -0.40 -3.02 -20.14
C GLU A 44 -0.44 -1.91 -19.08
N ALA A 45 -0.31 -0.64 -19.48
CA ALA A 45 -0.37 0.49 -18.58
C ALA A 45 -1.79 0.67 -18.01
N PRO A 46 -1.91 1.16 -16.75
CA PRO A 46 -3.19 1.60 -16.22
C PRO A 46 -3.72 2.78 -17.03
N GLU A 47 -4.99 3.11 -16.81
CA GLU A 47 -5.49 4.43 -17.24
C GLU A 47 -4.77 5.50 -16.41
N TYR A 48 -4.09 6.45 -17.07
CA TYR A 48 -3.31 7.49 -16.43
C TYR A 48 -3.49 8.87 -17.07
N GLU A 49 -3.21 9.92 -16.30
CA GLU A 49 -3.24 11.32 -16.72
C GLU A 49 -2.14 12.13 -16.01
N VAL A 50 -1.56 13.11 -16.70
CA VAL A 50 -0.65 14.09 -16.09
C VAL A 50 -1.47 15.17 -15.41
N VAL A 51 -1.24 15.38 -14.12
CA VAL A 51 -2.04 16.31 -13.30
C VAL A 51 -1.15 17.35 -12.62
N TYR A 52 -1.78 18.43 -12.14
CA TYR A 52 -1.11 19.56 -11.47
C TYR A 52 -1.82 19.88 -10.15
N PRO A 53 -1.48 19.15 -9.07
CA PRO A 53 -2.09 19.32 -7.77
C PRO A 53 -1.86 20.71 -7.18
N LEU A 54 -2.90 21.23 -6.53
CA LEU A 54 -2.90 22.52 -5.87
C LEU A 54 -3.17 22.34 -4.38
N VAL A 55 -2.48 23.11 -3.54
CA VAL A 55 -2.95 23.39 -2.18
C VAL A 55 -3.89 24.58 -2.25
N VAL A 56 -5.05 24.42 -1.60
CA VAL A 56 -6.08 25.46 -1.49
C VAL A 56 -6.02 26.07 -0.09
N ASP A 57 -5.86 27.38 -0.04
CA ASP A 57 -6.05 28.20 1.16
C ASP A 57 -7.27 29.11 0.96
N ALA A 58 -7.71 29.79 2.02
CA ALA A 58 -8.89 30.66 2.00
C ALA A 58 -8.86 31.72 0.87
N ASP A 59 -7.68 32.24 0.54
CA ASP A 59 -7.52 33.35 -0.42
C ASP A 59 -6.65 32.99 -1.64
N SER A 60 -6.11 31.77 -1.72
CA SER A 60 -5.17 31.41 -2.79
C SER A 60 -5.15 29.92 -3.13
N LYS A 61 -4.74 29.63 -4.37
CA LYS A 61 -4.32 28.29 -4.79
C LYS A 61 -2.85 28.32 -5.19
N ARG A 62 -2.06 27.38 -4.70
CA ARG A 62 -0.63 27.26 -5.03
C ARG A 62 -0.30 25.83 -5.47
N SER A 63 0.62 25.68 -6.42
CA SER A 63 1.07 24.34 -6.84
C SER A 63 1.76 23.61 -5.70
N VAL A 64 1.53 22.30 -5.62
CA VAL A 64 2.35 21.39 -4.80
C VAL A 64 3.68 21.16 -5.51
N GLY A 65 4.75 21.81 -5.03
CA GLY A 65 6.11 21.59 -5.54
C GLY A 65 6.83 20.43 -4.85
N ASN A 66 8.13 20.28 -5.12
CA ASN A 66 8.99 19.21 -4.56
C ASN A 66 9.35 19.42 -3.07
N GLY A 67 8.85 20.50 -2.45
CA GLY A 67 9.14 20.81 -1.06
C GLY A 67 8.07 20.24 -0.12
N ALA A 68 8.52 19.67 1.00
CA ALA A 68 7.64 19.27 2.08
C ALA A 68 6.72 20.42 2.53
N ILE A 69 5.42 20.12 2.59
CA ILE A 69 4.42 21.02 3.16
C ILE A 69 4.12 20.53 4.57
N ALA A 70 4.42 21.36 5.56
CA ALA A 70 4.12 21.11 6.97
C ALA A 70 2.95 22.00 7.41
N ALA A 71 1.80 21.40 7.63
CA ALA A 71 0.59 22.04 8.12
C ALA A 71 -0.18 21.05 8.99
N SER A 72 -1.06 21.51 9.87
CA SER A 72 -1.94 20.61 10.64
C SER A 72 -3.09 20.05 9.79
N PHE A 73 -3.49 20.77 8.76
CA PHE A 73 -4.59 20.45 7.85
C PHE A 73 -4.25 20.96 6.45
N LEU A 74 -4.63 20.22 5.42
CA LEU A 74 -4.52 20.61 4.01
C LEU A 74 -5.84 20.34 3.28
N GLU A 75 -6.23 21.30 2.45
CA GLU A 75 -7.19 21.09 1.36
C GLU A 75 -6.39 21.02 0.05
N LEU A 76 -6.44 19.88 -0.62
CA LEU A 76 -5.73 19.64 -1.88
C LEU A 76 -6.73 19.50 -3.02
N GLU A 77 -6.49 20.16 -4.13
CA GLU A 77 -7.32 20.08 -5.34
C GLU A 77 -6.53 19.42 -6.47
N VAL A 78 -7.10 18.38 -7.06
CA VAL A 78 -6.53 17.67 -8.22
C VAL A 78 -7.59 17.48 -9.28
N GLU A 79 -7.34 18.01 -10.47
CA GLU A 79 -8.15 17.72 -11.67
C GLU A 79 -7.59 16.46 -12.33
N ALA A 80 -8.37 15.37 -12.35
CA ALA A 80 -7.98 14.08 -12.94
C ALA A 80 -9.21 13.35 -13.49
N PHE A 81 -9.08 12.66 -14.62
CA PHE A 81 -10.13 11.83 -15.22
C PHE A 81 -11.47 12.55 -15.45
N GLY A 82 -11.41 13.87 -15.72
CA GLY A 82 -12.58 14.72 -15.91
C GLY A 82 -13.35 15.06 -14.62
N GLU A 83 -12.79 14.79 -13.45
CA GLU A 83 -13.32 15.19 -12.15
C GLU A 83 -12.34 16.09 -11.38
N THR A 84 -12.89 16.92 -10.48
CA THR A 84 -12.12 17.71 -9.52
C THR A 84 -12.19 17.02 -8.16
N LEU A 85 -11.07 16.49 -7.70
CA LEU A 85 -10.91 15.83 -6.42
C LEU A 85 -10.46 16.87 -5.40
N ILE A 86 -11.23 17.01 -4.33
CA ILE A 86 -10.87 17.85 -3.19
C ILE A 86 -10.55 16.90 -2.02
N LEU A 87 -9.30 16.86 -1.59
CA LEU A 87 -8.83 16.03 -0.48
C LEU A 87 -8.71 16.90 0.76
N ASN A 88 -9.50 16.59 1.79
CA ASN A 88 -9.43 17.22 3.09
C ASN A 88 -8.68 16.27 4.02
N VAL A 89 -7.45 16.64 4.38
CA VAL A 89 -6.53 15.75 5.10
C VAL A 89 -5.89 16.46 6.30
N ASP A 90 -5.82 15.75 7.42
CA ASP A 90 -5.18 16.19 8.66
C ASP A 90 -3.79 15.54 8.78
N HIS A 91 -2.84 16.24 9.40
CA HIS A 91 -1.52 15.68 9.69
C HIS A 91 -1.66 14.48 10.64
N ASP A 92 -1.04 13.36 10.30
CA ASP A 92 -1.20 12.10 11.03
C ASP A 92 0.08 11.24 11.02
N ASP A 93 0.93 11.51 12.00
CA ASP A 93 2.13 10.73 12.33
C ASP A 93 1.94 9.81 13.55
N SER A 94 0.70 9.65 14.03
CA SER A 94 0.40 8.96 15.29
C SER A 94 0.77 7.46 15.30
N ASN A 95 0.98 6.87 14.12
CA ASN A 95 1.31 5.46 13.91
C ASN A 95 2.81 5.21 13.65
N TYR A 96 3.66 6.22 13.80
CA TYR A 96 5.10 6.07 13.59
C TYR A 96 5.83 6.03 14.93
N ALA A 97 6.85 5.19 15.05
CA ALA A 97 7.71 5.18 16.22
C ALA A 97 8.43 6.53 16.37
N PRO A 98 8.53 7.08 17.60
CA PRO A 98 9.25 8.32 17.82
C PRO A 98 10.71 8.23 17.38
N GLY A 99 11.13 9.17 16.53
CA GLY A 99 12.51 9.20 16.04
C GLY A 99 12.87 8.10 15.04
N LEU A 100 11.87 7.47 14.40
CA LEU A 100 12.07 6.43 13.39
C LEU A 100 13.05 6.88 12.30
N GLU A 101 14.06 6.05 12.06
CA GLU A 101 15.03 6.20 10.99
C GLU A 101 14.80 5.11 9.93
N VAL A 102 15.19 5.41 8.69
CA VAL A 102 15.27 4.47 7.59
C VAL A 102 16.72 4.01 7.45
N GLU A 103 16.93 2.71 7.53
CA GLU A 103 18.22 2.10 7.19
C GLU A 103 18.34 1.89 5.68
N ILE A 104 19.25 2.61 5.04
CA ILE A 104 19.56 2.46 3.62
C ILE A 104 20.86 1.66 3.49
N TYR A 105 20.79 0.46 2.94
CA TYR A 105 21.96 -0.38 2.68
C TYR A 105 22.52 -0.09 1.28
N THR A 106 23.75 0.42 1.21
CA THR A 106 24.47 0.70 -0.05
C THR A 106 25.77 -0.10 -0.12
N ASP A 107 26.46 -0.05 -1.26
CA ASP A 107 27.79 -0.68 -1.42
C ASP A 107 28.84 -0.08 -0.45
N GLU A 108 28.62 1.15 0.02
CA GLU A 108 29.45 1.85 0.99
C GLU A 108 29.10 1.54 2.46
N GLY A 109 28.03 0.78 2.70
CA GLY A 109 27.55 0.39 4.02
C GLY A 109 26.14 0.89 4.34
N ILE A 110 25.79 0.85 5.63
CA ILE A 110 24.45 1.26 6.11
C ILE A 110 24.46 2.75 6.43
N GLN A 111 23.54 3.48 5.81
CA GLN A 111 23.21 4.86 6.14
C GLN A 111 21.89 4.90 6.91
N ARG A 112 21.79 5.74 7.93
CA ARG A 112 20.54 5.98 8.66
C ARG A 112 20.08 7.41 8.43
N VAL A 113 18.83 7.56 8.01
CA VAL A 113 18.22 8.86 7.75
C VAL A 113 16.88 8.96 8.47
N PRO A 114 16.54 10.09 9.12
CA PRO A 114 15.24 10.25 9.75
C PRO A 114 14.09 10.10 8.75
N LEU A 115 13.08 9.31 9.09
CA LEU A 115 11.85 9.23 8.28
C LEU A 115 11.04 10.51 8.47
N ARG A 116 10.68 11.16 7.37
CA ARG A 116 9.91 12.41 7.40
C ARG A 116 8.43 12.13 7.67
N THR A 117 7.95 12.45 8.86
CA THR A 117 6.55 12.28 9.26
C THR A 117 5.77 13.60 9.32
N ASP A 118 6.44 14.75 9.25
CA ASP A 118 5.87 16.11 9.27
C ASP A 118 5.08 16.47 8.00
N CYS A 119 5.07 15.57 7.01
CA CYS A 119 4.44 15.73 5.71
C CYS A 119 3.52 14.53 5.37
N VAL A 120 3.05 13.80 6.38
CA VAL A 120 2.13 12.65 6.25
C VAL A 120 0.74 13.04 6.73
N TYR A 121 -0.27 12.75 5.93
CA TYR A 121 -1.64 13.17 6.16
C TYR A 121 -2.65 12.05 5.87
N THR A 122 -3.73 12.02 6.64
CA THR A 122 -4.86 11.11 6.48
C THR A 122 -6.14 11.92 6.40
N GLY A 123 -7.07 11.52 5.53
CA GLY A 123 -8.38 12.18 5.45
C GLY A 123 -9.30 11.55 4.42
N LYS A 124 -10.09 12.39 3.74
CA LYS A 124 -11.17 11.96 2.83
C LYS A 124 -11.28 12.85 1.61
N VAL A 125 -11.93 12.32 0.58
CA VAL A 125 -12.42 13.10 -0.55
C VAL A 125 -13.69 13.84 -0.13
N ALA A 126 -13.75 15.15 -0.38
CA ALA A 126 -14.90 15.98 -0.03
C ALA A 126 -16.16 15.47 -0.74
N GLY A 127 -17.25 15.29 0.02
CA GLY A 127 -18.51 14.76 -0.49
C GLY A 127 -18.59 13.23 -0.55
N GLU A 128 -17.52 12.49 -0.22
CA GLU A 128 -17.48 11.02 -0.29
C GLU A 128 -17.34 10.40 1.10
N GLN A 129 -18.45 9.99 1.72
CA GLN A 129 -18.51 9.60 3.15
C GLN A 129 -17.59 8.44 3.55
N ASN A 130 -17.34 7.51 2.63
CA ASN A 130 -16.57 6.29 2.85
C ASN A 130 -15.25 6.26 2.07
N SER A 131 -14.78 7.42 1.61
CA SER A 131 -13.46 7.53 1.01
C SER A 131 -12.37 7.57 2.08
N ILE A 132 -11.17 7.18 1.69
CA ILE A 132 -9.93 7.37 2.46
C ILE A 132 -8.91 7.98 1.52
N ALA A 133 -8.27 9.08 1.95
CA ALA A 133 -7.13 9.68 1.28
C ALA A 133 -5.91 9.58 2.21
N SER A 134 -4.89 8.86 1.76
CA SER A 134 -3.60 8.74 2.46
C SER A 134 -2.57 9.49 1.64
N VAL A 135 -2.06 10.58 2.18
CA VAL A 135 -1.30 11.59 1.44
C VAL A 135 0.05 11.82 2.09
N THR A 136 1.07 11.95 1.25
CA THR A 136 2.40 12.40 1.64
C THR A 136 2.80 13.55 0.75
N THR A 137 3.29 14.65 1.32
CA THR A 137 3.73 15.83 0.55
C THR A 137 5.24 16.09 0.65
N CYS A 138 6.03 15.10 1.08
CA CYS A 138 7.44 15.28 1.44
C CYS A 138 8.34 15.66 0.26
N ASP A 139 8.01 15.18 -0.95
CA ASP A 139 8.75 15.40 -2.20
C ASP A 139 7.73 15.50 -3.35
N GLY A 140 6.80 16.45 -3.25
CA GLY A 140 5.59 16.50 -4.08
C GLY A 140 4.44 15.64 -3.52
N LEU A 141 3.26 15.75 -4.15
CA LEU A 141 2.07 15.00 -3.75
C LEU A 141 2.19 13.51 -4.15
N MET A 142 2.25 12.64 -3.15
CA MET A 142 1.99 11.21 -3.31
C MET A 142 0.70 10.87 -2.57
N ALA A 143 -0.23 10.19 -3.23
CA ALA A 143 -1.54 9.89 -2.66
C ALA A 143 -2.03 8.50 -3.04
N VAL A 144 -2.67 7.84 -2.07
CA VAL A 144 -3.50 6.64 -2.25
C VAL A 144 -4.92 6.98 -1.82
N ILE A 145 -5.86 6.87 -2.76
CA ILE A 145 -7.24 7.29 -2.57
C ILE A 145 -8.15 6.09 -2.82
N PHE A 146 -8.82 5.63 -1.77
CA PHE A 146 -9.83 4.58 -1.83
C PHE A 146 -11.21 5.19 -1.84
N ARG A 147 -12.06 4.79 -2.80
CA ARG A 147 -13.42 5.33 -2.97
C ARG A 147 -14.43 4.19 -3.01
N ASN A 148 -15.20 4.08 -1.94
CA ASN A 148 -16.24 3.06 -1.79
C ASN A 148 -17.58 3.52 -2.39
N ASP A 149 -17.55 3.84 -3.68
CA ASP A 149 -18.72 4.19 -4.49
C ASP A 149 -18.70 3.55 -5.89
N GLY A 150 -17.84 2.53 -6.07
CA GLY A 150 -17.66 1.83 -7.34
C GLY A 150 -16.77 2.54 -8.37
N ARG A 151 -16.21 3.73 -8.07
CA ARG A 151 -15.18 4.37 -8.92
C ARG A 151 -13.79 3.77 -8.72
N GLY A 152 -13.61 3.00 -7.66
CA GLY A 152 -12.38 2.27 -7.37
C GLY A 152 -11.27 3.17 -6.82
N GLU A 153 -10.04 2.70 -6.97
CA GLU A 153 -8.86 3.25 -6.33
C GLU A 153 -8.13 4.18 -7.29
N LEU A 154 -7.57 5.25 -6.72
CA LEU A 154 -6.83 6.27 -7.46
C LEU A 154 -5.51 6.55 -6.76
N TYR A 155 -4.46 6.67 -7.55
CA TYR A 155 -3.11 6.92 -7.08
C TYR A 155 -2.57 8.18 -7.73
N ILE A 156 -1.74 8.91 -7.00
CA ILE A 156 -1.04 10.09 -7.49
C ILE A 156 0.42 9.98 -7.06
N GLU A 157 1.36 10.24 -7.96
CA GLU A 157 2.78 10.35 -7.62
C GLU A 157 3.48 11.48 -8.40
N PRO A 158 4.49 12.12 -7.81
CA PRO A 158 5.24 13.18 -8.47
C PRO A 158 6.08 12.64 -9.62
N LEU A 159 6.20 13.44 -10.70
CA LEU A 159 7.10 13.09 -11.78
C LEU A 159 8.55 13.44 -11.40
N GLU A 160 9.48 12.53 -11.65
CA GLU A 160 10.91 12.84 -11.52
C GLU A 160 11.30 14.05 -12.37
N ASP A 161 12.25 14.86 -11.92
CA ASP A 161 12.63 16.13 -12.57
C ASP A 161 12.88 15.99 -14.10
N LYS A 162 13.53 14.89 -14.52
CA LYS A 162 13.78 14.59 -15.94
C LYS A 162 12.50 14.35 -16.76
N HIS A 163 11.45 13.82 -16.14
CA HIS A 163 10.14 13.55 -16.74
C HIS A 163 9.22 14.78 -16.64
N ALA A 164 9.33 15.51 -15.52
CA ALA A 164 8.62 16.76 -15.27
C ALA A 164 9.02 17.87 -16.25
N ALA A 165 10.31 17.99 -16.58
CA ALA A 165 10.81 19.01 -17.51
C ALA A 165 10.18 18.95 -18.92
N LYS A 166 9.67 17.80 -19.35
CA LYS A 166 8.95 17.64 -20.63
C LYS A 166 7.54 18.24 -20.61
N ARG A 167 6.98 18.42 -19.41
CA ARG A 167 5.59 18.78 -19.13
C ARG A 167 5.50 20.07 -18.32
N ASP A 168 6.56 20.87 -18.29
CA ASP A 168 6.54 22.18 -17.65
C ASP A 168 5.74 23.16 -18.51
N VAL A 169 4.48 23.35 -18.13
CA VAL A 169 3.54 24.28 -18.75
C VAL A 169 3.27 25.51 -17.87
N GLY A 170 4.14 25.78 -16.88
CA GLY A 170 3.95 26.89 -15.94
C GLY A 170 2.79 26.70 -14.95
N ARG A 171 2.25 25.48 -14.84
CA ARG A 171 1.22 25.09 -13.84
C ARG A 171 1.82 24.54 -12.54
N GLY A 172 3.15 24.53 -12.44
CA GLY A 172 3.89 23.98 -11.30
C GLY A 172 4.41 22.57 -11.56
N HIS A 173 4.80 21.86 -10.49
CA HIS A 173 5.38 20.53 -10.65
C HIS A 173 4.31 19.51 -11.09
N PRO A 174 4.52 18.78 -12.19
CA PRO A 174 3.57 17.80 -12.70
C PRO A 174 3.63 16.47 -11.93
N HIS A 175 2.49 15.82 -11.84
CA HIS A 175 2.29 14.51 -11.23
C HIS A 175 1.64 13.57 -12.25
N VAL A 176 1.63 12.27 -11.94
CA VAL A 176 0.80 11.30 -12.66
C VAL A 176 -0.29 10.77 -11.74
N ALA A 177 -1.53 10.89 -12.19
CA ALA A 177 -2.68 10.24 -11.60
C ALA A 177 -2.98 8.96 -12.38
N TYR A 178 -3.23 7.84 -11.71
CA TYR A 178 -3.52 6.57 -12.37
C TYR A 178 -4.48 5.70 -11.56
N LYS A 179 -5.24 4.88 -12.28
CA LYS A 179 -6.15 3.88 -11.69
C LYS A 179 -5.43 2.54 -11.51
N ASN A 180 -6.13 1.56 -10.93
CA ASN A 180 -5.64 0.19 -10.89
C ASN A 180 -5.28 -0.34 -12.29
N ARG A 181 -4.21 -1.13 -12.34
CA ARG A 181 -3.78 -1.81 -13.56
C ARG A 181 -4.86 -2.79 -14.05
N PRO A 182 -4.96 -3.02 -15.37
CA PRO A 182 -5.73 -4.14 -15.89
C PRO A 182 -5.12 -5.45 -15.37
N GLN A 183 -5.84 -6.14 -14.50
CA GLN A 183 -5.32 -7.35 -13.86
C GLN A 183 -5.41 -8.53 -14.82
N LYS A 184 -4.34 -9.34 -14.87
CA LYS A 184 -4.36 -10.64 -15.55
C LYS A 184 -5.24 -11.56 -14.71
N GLY A 185 -6.38 -12.02 -15.25
CA GLY A 185 -7.31 -12.86 -14.49
C GLY A 185 -6.61 -14.11 -13.92
N GLY A 186 -6.88 -14.43 -12.65
CA GLY A 186 -6.21 -15.53 -11.93
C GLY A 186 -6.25 -15.36 -10.42
N ALA A 187 -5.60 -16.30 -9.71
CA ALA A 187 -5.31 -16.12 -8.28
C ALA A 187 -4.26 -15.02 -8.12
N PHE A 188 -4.55 -14.06 -7.25
CA PHE A 188 -3.77 -12.84 -7.06
C PHE A 188 -2.75 -12.94 -5.91
N CYS A 189 -2.98 -13.87 -5.00
CA CYS A 189 -2.17 -14.13 -3.82
C CYS A 189 -1.96 -15.64 -3.66
N SER A 190 -0.87 -16.02 -2.98
CA SER A 190 -0.68 -17.38 -2.45
C SER A 190 -0.55 -17.33 -0.93
N ALA A 191 -1.36 -18.11 -0.20
CA ALA A 191 -1.30 -18.18 1.25
C ALA A 191 -0.61 -19.47 1.71
N ILE A 192 0.33 -19.36 2.65
CA ILE A 192 1.07 -20.52 3.19
C ILE A 192 0.75 -20.71 4.67
N ASP A 193 0.18 -21.86 5.03
CA ASP A 193 0.09 -22.24 6.44
C ASP A 193 1.50 -22.55 6.97
N PRO A 194 1.91 -22.01 8.14
CA PRO A 194 3.14 -22.43 8.78
C PRO A 194 3.08 -23.95 9.04
N PRO A 195 4.19 -24.69 8.90
CA PRO A 195 4.20 -26.13 9.11
C PRO A 195 3.71 -26.45 10.52
N VAL A 196 2.66 -27.28 10.61
CA VAL A 196 2.21 -27.85 11.89
C VAL A 196 3.31 -28.80 12.36
N LEU A 197 4.16 -28.35 13.27
CA LEU A 197 5.22 -29.19 13.83
C LEU A 197 4.55 -30.32 14.62
N PRO A 198 4.81 -31.61 14.30
CA PRO A 198 4.40 -32.68 15.20
C PRO A 198 5.13 -32.48 16.52
N ILE A 199 4.38 -32.49 17.63
CA ILE A 199 4.81 -32.19 19.01
C ILE A 199 6.00 -33.08 19.50
N SER A 200 6.48 -34.03 18.69
CA SER A 200 7.48 -35.03 19.07
C SER A 200 8.90 -34.86 18.48
N SER A 201 9.23 -33.77 17.77
CA SER A 201 10.54 -33.69 17.07
C SER A 201 11.29 -32.36 17.16
N LEU A 202 10.90 -31.43 18.03
CA LEU A 202 11.77 -30.30 18.36
C LEU A 202 12.75 -30.75 19.44
N ALA A 203 13.98 -31.04 19.03
CA ALA A 203 15.10 -30.85 19.93
C ALA A 203 15.20 -29.34 20.13
N ASP A 204 14.57 -28.86 21.21
CA ASP A 204 14.58 -27.46 21.59
C ASP A 204 16.04 -26.96 21.65
N PRO A 205 16.37 -25.80 21.04
CA PRO A 205 17.50 -25.03 21.55
C PRO A 205 17.21 -24.70 23.03
N PRO A 206 18.23 -24.59 23.91
CA PRO A 206 17.99 -24.41 25.33
C PRO A 206 17.06 -23.22 25.58
N ILE A 207 15.84 -23.54 26.00
CA ILE A 207 14.81 -22.62 26.46
C ILE A 207 15.43 -21.84 27.63
N MET A 208 15.80 -20.59 27.38
CA MET A 208 15.92 -19.60 28.46
C MET A 208 14.57 -19.58 29.16
N PRO A 209 14.49 -19.73 30.50
CA PRO A 209 13.21 -19.90 31.18
C PRO A 209 12.34 -18.67 30.93
N ILE A 210 11.29 -18.87 30.14
CA ILE A 210 10.21 -17.92 29.94
C ILE A 210 9.56 -17.75 31.32
N SER A 211 9.69 -16.55 31.89
CA SER A 211 8.97 -16.14 33.08
C SER A 211 7.48 -16.36 32.83
N ALA A 212 6.77 -16.86 33.86
CA ALA A 212 5.37 -17.27 33.83
C ALA A 212 4.49 -16.46 32.86
N GLU A 213 3.74 -17.16 32.01
CA GLU A 213 2.75 -16.57 31.10
C GLU A 213 1.81 -15.66 31.89
N GLU A 214 1.94 -14.35 31.67
CA GLU A 214 0.99 -13.35 32.13
C GLU A 214 -0.39 -13.66 31.52
N PRO A 215 -1.49 -13.48 32.28
CA PRO A 215 -2.82 -13.69 31.74
C PRO A 215 -3.07 -12.78 30.54
N VAL A 216 -3.64 -13.34 29.47
CA VAL A 216 -4.01 -12.59 28.27
C VAL A 216 -5.02 -11.49 28.64
N ASP A 217 -4.58 -10.23 28.61
CA ASP A 217 -5.47 -9.09 28.75
C ASP A 217 -6.28 -8.93 27.45
N THR A 218 -7.59 -9.15 27.56
CA THR A 218 -8.53 -9.05 26.44
C THR A 218 -9.13 -7.65 26.28
N GLU A 219 -8.83 -6.72 27.19
CA GLU A 219 -9.43 -5.37 27.24
C GLU A 219 -8.42 -4.26 26.92
N SER A 220 -7.12 -4.57 26.84
CA SER A 220 -6.08 -3.58 26.50
C SER A 220 -6.03 -3.29 24.99
N THR A 221 -5.65 -2.05 24.65
CA THR A 221 -5.27 -1.71 23.27
C THR A 221 -4.07 -2.57 22.88
N LYS A 222 -4.13 -3.15 21.68
CA LYS A 222 -3.04 -3.96 21.12
C LYS A 222 -2.30 -3.15 20.07
N TYR A 223 -1.03 -3.43 19.88
CA TYR A 223 -0.22 -2.77 18.84
C TYR A 223 0.25 -3.82 17.85
N LEU A 224 0.28 -3.44 16.58
CA LEU A 224 0.90 -4.26 15.52
C LEU A 224 2.16 -3.52 15.10
N GLU A 225 3.28 -3.92 15.68
CA GLU A 225 4.59 -3.37 15.36
C GLU A 225 5.07 -3.93 14.01
N LEU A 226 5.24 -3.03 13.04
CA LEU A 226 5.54 -3.37 11.66
C LEU A 226 6.93 -2.92 11.26
N ALA A 227 7.62 -3.82 10.56
CA ALA A 227 8.80 -3.49 9.78
C ALA A 227 8.47 -3.49 8.28
N PHE A 228 8.90 -2.44 7.58
CA PHE A 228 8.80 -2.35 6.12
C PHE A 228 10.19 -2.51 5.51
N ILE A 229 10.38 -3.56 4.69
CA ILE A 229 11.69 -3.92 4.13
C ILE A 229 11.61 -3.98 2.61
N ALA A 230 12.39 -3.16 1.92
CA ALA A 230 12.39 -3.09 0.46
C ALA A 230 13.70 -3.59 -0.15
N ASP A 231 13.63 -4.54 -1.06
CA ASP A 231 14.79 -5.15 -1.71
C ASP A 231 15.47 -4.22 -2.76
N PRO A 232 16.62 -4.61 -3.33
CA PRO A 232 17.31 -3.82 -4.36
C PRO A 232 16.47 -3.55 -5.63
N SER A 233 15.60 -4.48 -6.01
CA SER A 233 14.77 -4.33 -7.21
C SER A 233 13.65 -3.31 -7.00
N TYR A 234 13.10 -3.21 -5.79
CA TYR A 234 12.21 -2.11 -5.38
C TYR A 234 12.92 -0.75 -5.52
N THR A 235 14.11 -0.62 -4.94
CA THR A 235 14.83 0.66 -4.97
C THR A 235 15.16 1.07 -6.41
N SER A 236 15.55 0.10 -7.23
CA SER A 236 15.84 0.30 -8.65
C SER A 236 14.61 0.76 -9.44
N SER A 237 13.41 0.23 -9.14
CA SER A 237 12.18 0.62 -9.82
C SER A 237 11.69 2.02 -9.42
N ARG A 238 12.11 2.54 -8.25
CA ARG A 238 11.73 3.88 -7.78
C ARG A 238 12.66 5.01 -8.22
N GLY A 239 13.72 4.71 -8.94
CA GLY A 239 14.62 5.68 -9.58
C GLY A 239 15.58 6.42 -8.63
N SER A 240 15.17 6.77 -7.40
CA SER A 240 16.05 7.35 -6.38
C SER A 240 15.71 6.88 -4.98
N THR A 241 16.70 6.91 -4.08
CA THR A 241 16.51 6.57 -2.66
C THR A 241 15.51 7.49 -1.95
N SER A 242 15.46 8.79 -2.31
CA SER A 242 14.45 9.73 -1.78
C SER A 242 13.04 9.34 -2.19
N SER A 243 12.86 9.01 -3.48
CA SER A 243 11.56 8.56 -4.00
C SER A 243 11.15 7.22 -3.39
N ALA A 244 12.08 6.27 -3.27
CA ALA A 244 11.87 4.99 -2.59
C ALA A 244 11.41 5.20 -1.14
N THR A 245 12.10 6.05 -0.39
CA THR A 245 11.76 6.35 1.01
C THR A 245 10.39 6.99 1.16
N THR A 246 10.09 8.00 0.32
CA THR A 246 8.78 8.67 0.30
C THR A 246 7.66 7.69 -0.09
N CYS A 247 7.95 6.76 -0.98
CA CYS A 247 7.01 5.75 -1.44
C CYS A 247 6.69 4.72 -0.35
N VAL A 248 7.70 4.17 0.33
CA VAL A 248 7.51 3.30 1.51
C VAL A 248 6.69 4.01 2.59
N ASN A 249 6.96 5.30 2.83
CA ASN A 249 6.22 6.09 3.82
C ASN A 249 4.73 6.24 3.45
N THR A 250 4.46 6.55 2.18
CA THR A 250 3.09 6.70 1.67
C THR A 250 2.35 5.36 1.67
N LEU A 251 3.05 4.28 1.33
CA LEU A 251 2.51 2.92 1.39
C LEU A 251 2.10 2.56 2.82
N PHE A 252 2.96 2.79 3.81
CA PHE A 252 2.60 2.55 5.21
C PHE A 252 1.40 3.40 5.63
N ASN A 253 1.39 4.70 5.30
CA ASN A 253 0.28 5.60 5.60
C ASN A 253 -1.06 5.06 5.04
N ALA A 254 -1.04 4.52 3.82
CA ALA A 254 -2.22 3.93 3.23
C ALA A 254 -2.60 2.59 3.87
N VAL A 255 -1.64 1.69 4.07
CA VAL A 255 -1.85 0.38 4.71
C VAL A 255 -2.40 0.51 6.12
N LYS A 256 -1.89 1.43 6.96
CA LYS A 256 -2.44 1.65 8.31
C LYS A 256 -3.92 2.04 8.26
N ASN A 257 -4.31 2.86 7.29
CA ASN A 257 -5.70 3.30 7.14
C ASN A 257 -6.60 2.15 6.68
N VAL A 258 -6.11 1.25 5.82
CA VAL A 258 -6.82 0.01 5.45
C VAL A 258 -7.01 -0.92 6.65
N LEU A 259 -5.97 -1.12 7.46
CA LEU A 259 -6.01 -1.94 8.67
C LEU A 259 -6.93 -1.34 9.75
N GLN A 260 -7.14 -0.02 9.72
CA GLN A 260 -8.04 0.69 10.65
C GLN A 260 -9.46 0.88 10.15
N LEU A 261 -9.82 0.30 8.99
CA LEU A 261 -11.21 0.29 8.52
C LEU A 261 -12.16 -0.29 9.58
N SER A 262 -13.34 0.30 9.69
CA SER A 262 -14.36 -0.13 10.67
C SER A 262 -14.81 -1.59 10.48
N SER A 263 -14.69 -2.12 9.26
CA SER A 263 -14.94 -3.53 8.95
C SER A 263 -13.93 -4.48 9.59
N LEU A 264 -12.76 -4.00 10.02
CA LEU A 264 -11.74 -4.78 10.73
C LEU A 264 -11.52 -4.37 12.18
N ARG A 265 -11.63 -3.09 12.54
CA ARG A 265 -11.06 -2.48 13.77
C ARG A 265 -11.51 -3.02 15.14
N GLY A 266 -12.57 -3.82 15.24
CA GLY A 266 -13.25 -4.09 16.53
C GLY A 266 -12.51 -4.87 17.66
N THR A 267 -11.18 -4.98 17.68
CA THR A 267 -10.37 -5.26 18.90
C THR A 267 -9.29 -4.20 19.20
N ALA A 268 -9.34 -3.03 18.55
CA ALA A 268 -8.41 -1.91 18.78
C ALA A 268 -6.91 -2.29 18.65
N LEU A 269 -6.56 -3.02 17.58
CA LEU A 269 -5.16 -3.15 17.14
C LEU A 269 -4.73 -1.85 16.44
N VAL A 270 -3.67 -1.23 16.95
CA VAL A 270 -3.10 -0.01 16.39
C VAL A 270 -1.82 -0.38 15.63
N PRO A 271 -1.80 -0.30 14.28
CA PRO A 271 -0.57 -0.50 13.52
C PRO A 271 0.47 0.57 13.86
N LYS A 272 1.72 0.17 14.02
CA LYS A 272 2.86 1.03 14.34
C LYS A 272 4.02 0.70 13.42
N LEU A 273 4.55 1.69 12.70
CA LEU A 273 5.80 1.50 11.96
C LEU A 273 6.97 1.75 12.91
N VAL A 274 7.75 0.70 13.16
CA VAL A 274 8.86 0.72 14.14
C VAL A 274 10.22 0.52 13.48
N TYR A 275 10.24 -0.01 12.25
CA TYR A 275 11.47 -0.27 11.53
C TYR A 275 11.29 -0.13 10.02
N VAL A 276 12.25 0.50 9.34
CA VAL A 276 12.28 0.59 7.88
C VAL A 276 13.68 0.30 7.38
N LYS A 277 13.80 -0.62 6.41
CA LYS A 277 15.06 -0.90 5.72
C LYS A 277 14.87 -0.91 4.21
N ILE A 278 15.72 -0.18 3.51
CA ILE A 278 15.74 -0.10 2.04
C ILE A 278 17.10 -0.58 1.56
N PHE A 279 17.10 -1.63 0.75
CA PHE A 279 18.30 -2.14 0.12
C PHE A 279 18.54 -1.41 -1.20
N GLY A 280 19.61 -0.63 -1.28
CA GLY A 280 20.13 -0.08 -2.54
C GLY A 280 21.13 -1.01 -3.24
N ALA A 281 21.68 -1.98 -2.51
CA ALA A 281 22.60 -3.00 -3.01
C ALA A 281 22.24 -4.37 -2.42
N THR A 282 22.74 -5.45 -3.02
CA THR A 282 22.51 -6.81 -2.54
C THR A 282 23.18 -7.03 -1.18
N GLU A 283 22.38 -7.36 -0.16
CA GLU A 283 22.88 -7.79 1.15
C GLU A 283 22.94 -9.33 1.23
N THR A 284 23.92 -9.83 1.97
CA THR A 284 23.99 -11.27 2.28
C THR A 284 22.81 -11.65 3.19
N GLY A 285 22.01 -12.63 2.79
CA GLY A 285 20.93 -13.19 3.61
C GLY A 285 19.52 -12.87 3.12
N LEU A 286 19.33 -11.83 2.30
CA LEU A 286 18.08 -11.56 1.59
C LEU A 286 18.30 -11.73 0.09
N THR A 287 18.00 -12.92 -0.43
CA THR A 287 18.17 -13.24 -1.86
C THR A 287 16.83 -13.19 -2.57
N SER A 288 16.69 -12.26 -3.52
CA SER A 288 15.50 -12.16 -4.37
C SER A 288 15.32 -13.39 -5.24
N ASN A 289 14.06 -13.79 -5.46
CA ASN A 289 13.72 -14.95 -6.28
C ASN A 289 12.38 -14.72 -6.98
N THR A 290 12.21 -15.25 -8.19
CA THR A 290 10.93 -15.23 -8.90
C THR A 290 9.94 -16.23 -8.30
N ASP A 291 10.39 -17.31 -7.65
CA ASP A 291 9.49 -18.20 -6.90
C ASP A 291 9.12 -17.54 -5.57
N SER A 292 7.86 -17.13 -5.45
CA SER A 292 7.30 -16.41 -4.29
C SER A 292 7.50 -17.16 -2.97
N ASN A 293 7.29 -18.48 -2.95
CA ASN A 293 7.44 -19.30 -1.75
C ASN A 293 8.90 -19.37 -1.28
N THR A 294 9.83 -19.58 -2.21
CA THR A 294 11.27 -19.56 -1.93
C THR A 294 11.71 -18.19 -1.44
N TYR A 295 11.20 -17.12 -2.05
CA TYR A 295 11.54 -15.76 -1.65
C TYR A 295 10.99 -15.43 -0.25
N LEU A 296 9.74 -15.75 0.05
CA LEU A 296 9.18 -15.54 1.38
C LEU A 296 9.99 -16.30 2.45
N ALA A 297 10.48 -17.51 2.13
CA ALA A 297 11.34 -18.26 3.05
C ALA A 297 12.69 -17.56 3.32
N THR A 298 13.30 -16.87 2.33
CA THR A 298 14.52 -16.08 2.56
C THR A 298 14.20 -14.82 3.37
N CYS A 299 13.07 -14.15 3.12
CA CYS A 299 12.60 -13.01 3.90
C CYS A 299 12.41 -13.38 5.38
N ARG A 300 11.75 -14.52 5.65
CA ARG A 300 11.57 -15.08 6.99
C ARG A 300 12.90 -15.36 7.70
N ALA A 301 13.84 -15.98 7.01
CA ALA A 301 15.17 -16.28 7.56
C ALA A 301 15.96 -15.01 7.86
N TRP A 302 15.87 -14.00 6.99
CA TRP A 302 16.48 -12.69 7.20
C TRP A 302 15.85 -11.99 8.42
N GLN A 303 14.51 -11.98 8.52
CA GLN A 303 13.80 -11.42 9.68
C GLN A 303 14.26 -12.06 10.99
N HIS A 304 14.33 -13.39 11.04
CA HIS A 304 14.78 -14.10 12.24
C HIS A 304 16.17 -13.68 12.72
N THR A 305 17.06 -13.37 11.78
CA THR A 305 18.44 -13.01 12.08
C THR A 305 18.59 -11.52 12.45
N ASN A 306 17.69 -10.67 11.97
CA ASN A 306 17.85 -9.20 12.04
C ASN A 306 16.85 -8.50 12.96
N ASN A 307 15.74 -9.15 13.32
CA ASN A 307 14.79 -8.60 14.29
C ASN A 307 15.47 -8.38 15.64
N LYS A 308 15.12 -7.26 16.28
CA LYS A 308 15.68 -6.92 17.58
C LYS A 308 15.04 -7.79 18.66
N PRO A 309 15.68 -7.94 19.83
CA PRO A 309 15.01 -8.55 20.99
C PRO A 309 13.74 -7.79 21.33
N SER A 310 12.70 -8.48 21.83
CA SER A 310 11.40 -7.87 22.19
C SER A 310 11.47 -6.75 23.23
N SER A 311 12.60 -6.58 23.93
CA SER A 311 12.83 -5.44 24.81
C SER A 311 13.23 -4.14 24.08
N SER A 312 13.43 -4.19 22.76
CA SER A 312 13.88 -3.07 21.93
C SER A 312 12.69 -2.34 21.33
N SER A 313 12.71 -1.00 21.30
CA SER A 313 11.70 -0.20 20.58
C SER A 313 11.77 -0.32 19.05
N GLU A 314 12.77 -1.01 18.54
CA GLU A 314 12.93 -1.38 17.12
C GLU A 314 12.56 -2.84 16.86
N HIS A 315 12.06 -3.58 17.87
CA HIS A 315 11.47 -4.89 17.65
C HIS A 315 10.18 -4.74 16.83
N TRP A 316 9.84 -5.74 16.03
CA TRP A 316 8.59 -5.77 15.29
C TRP A 316 7.94 -7.14 15.37
N ASP A 317 6.60 -7.15 15.43
CA ASP A 317 5.79 -8.35 15.35
C ASP A 317 5.84 -8.97 13.96
N ASN A 318 5.59 -8.12 12.94
CA ASN A 318 5.40 -8.53 11.57
C ASN A 318 6.27 -7.69 10.63
N ALA A 319 6.76 -8.30 9.56
CA ALA A 319 7.55 -7.67 8.54
C ALA A 319 6.90 -7.83 7.15
N ALA A 320 6.64 -6.70 6.50
CA ALA A 320 6.22 -6.65 5.11
C ALA A 320 7.43 -6.38 4.22
N PHE A 321 7.75 -7.33 3.34
CA PHE A 321 8.84 -7.24 2.38
C PHE A 321 8.31 -6.80 1.01
N PHE A 322 9.09 -5.98 0.31
CA PHE A 322 8.74 -5.43 -1.00
C PHE A 322 9.81 -5.77 -2.03
N THR A 323 9.36 -6.19 -3.22
CA THR A 323 10.25 -6.48 -4.35
C THR A 323 9.70 -5.92 -5.65
N GLY A 324 10.57 -5.42 -6.52
CA GLY A 324 10.24 -5.09 -7.91
C GLY A 324 10.33 -6.29 -8.86
N VAL A 325 10.67 -7.49 -8.37
CA VAL A 325 10.68 -8.73 -9.17
C VAL A 325 9.26 -9.17 -9.48
N ASP A 326 8.99 -9.54 -10.74
CA ASP A 326 7.77 -10.25 -11.16
C ASP A 326 7.77 -11.65 -10.54
N ILE A 327 7.08 -11.79 -9.40
CA ILE A 327 7.04 -13.05 -8.66
C ILE A 327 6.05 -14.03 -9.28
N SER A 328 6.23 -15.30 -8.96
CA SER A 328 5.48 -16.40 -9.52
C SER A 328 5.18 -17.45 -8.46
N SER A 329 4.07 -18.15 -8.61
CA SER A 329 3.74 -19.34 -7.81
C SER A 329 3.38 -20.51 -8.72
N PRO A 330 3.51 -21.75 -8.25
CA PRO A 330 3.10 -22.92 -9.02
C PRO A 330 1.62 -22.88 -9.45
N ASP A 331 0.74 -22.29 -8.63
CA ASP A 331 -0.70 -22.30 -8.84
C ASP A 331 -1.20 -21.11 -9.67
N ALA A 332 -0.54 -19.95 -9.58
CA ALA A 332 -0.97 -18.70 -10.22
C ALA A 332 -0.04 -18.24 -11.36
N GLY A 333 1.13 -18.85 -11.54
CA GLY A 333 2.18 -18.29 -12.39
C GLY A 333 2.53 -16.86 -11.96
N ASN A 334 2.81 -15.99 -12.93
CA ASN A 334 3.14 -14.58 -12.68
C ASN A 334 1.90 -13.68 -12.45
N ALA A 335 0.78 -14.26 -12.03
CA ALA A 335 -0.40 -13.49 -11.61
C ALA A 335 -0.41 -13.24 -10.09
N VAL A 336 0.43 -13.96 -9.33
CA VAL A 336 0.61 -13.72 -7.89
C VAL A 336 1.31 -12.38 -7.69
N LEU A 337 0.76 -11.53 -6.83
CA LEU A 337 1.34 -10.25 -6.44
C LEU A 337 1.78 -10.23 -4.98
N GLY A 338 1.40 -11.24 -4.20
CA GLY A 338 1.82 -11.34 -2.81
C GLY A 338 1.76 -12.77 -2.27
N VAL A 339 2.52 -12.98 -1.20
CA VAL A 339 2.53 -14.23 -0.44
C VAL A 339 2.79 -13.93 1.04
N GLY A 340 2.04 -14.60 1.92
CA GLY A 340 2.15 -14.43 3.36
C GLY A 340 1.96 -15.73 4.13
N TYR A 341 2.56 -15.82 5.31
CA TYR A 341 2.25 -16.88 6.26
C TYR A 341 0.97 -16.58 7.02
N VAL A 342 0.05 -17.55 7.07
CA VAL A 342 -1.18 -17.39 7.84
C VAL A 342 -0.91 -17.53 9.34
N SER A 343 -1.47 -16.64 10.16
CA SER A 343 -1.31 -16.62 11.62
C SER A 343 0.15 -16.49 12.09
N GLY A 344 0.97 -15.78 11.32
CA GLY A 344 2.36 -15.49 11.66
C GLY A 344 2.52 -14.36 12.67
N CYS A 345 3.47 -14.51 13.59
CA CYS A 345 4.06 -13.41 14.36
C CYS A 345 5.53 -13.74 14.63
N ASP A 346 6.37 -12.76 14.89
CA ASP A 346 7.81 -12.91 15.04
C ASP A 346 8.39 -13.70 13.86
N TYR A 347 8.99 -14.86 14.13
CA TYR A 347 9.58 -15.74 13.13
C TYR A 347 8.65 -16.05 11.95
N TRP A 348 7.33 -16.15 12.18
CA TRP A 348 6.36 -16.44 11.12
C TRP A 348 5.65 -15.19 10.59
N GLY A 349 5.87 -14.02 11.18
CA GLY A 349 5.20 -12.76 10.82
C GLY A 349 5.72 -12.10 9.54
N ALA A 350 6.21 -12.88 8.56
CA ALA A 350 6.71 -12.36 7.30
C ALA A 350 5.63 -12.39 6.21
N SER A 351 5.61 -11.36 5.38
CA SER A 351 4.88 -11.30 4.10
C SER A 351 5.75 -10.68 3.02
N LEU A 352 5.48 -11.01 1.76
CA LEU A 352 6.17 -10.48 0.59
C LEU A 352 5.13 -9.95 -0.40
N SER A 353 5.31 -8.72 -0.86
CA SER A 353 4.49 -8.11 -1.90
C SER A 353 5.35 -7.65 -3.07
N GLU A 354 4.90 -7.98 -4.27
CA GLU A 354 5.36 -7.36 -5.49
C GLU A 354 4.94 -5.88 -5.49
N PHE A 355 5.90 -5.01 -5.77
CA PHE A 355 5.72 -3.58 -5.79
C PHE A 355 6.17 -3.00 -7.13
N ARG A 356 5.19 -2.54 -7.92
CA ARG A 356 5.44 -1.75 -9.14
C ARG A 356 5.02 -0.30 -8.96
N SER A 357 3.89 -0.09 -8.28
CA SER A 357 3.31 1.22 -8.02
C SER A 357 2.55 1.20 -6.69
N LEU A 358 1.86 2.29 -6.36
CA LEU A 358 1.09 2.38 -5.11
C LEU A 358 -0.14 1.45 -5.07
N ASP A 359 -0.48 0.82 -6.20
CA ASP A 359 -1.47 -0.27 -6.27
C ASP A 359 -1.10 -1.49 -5.41
N ALA A 360 0.17 -1.61 -5.01
CA ALA A 360 0.62 -2.59 -4.02
C ALA A 360 0.01 -2.37 -2.62
N THR A 361 -0.69 -1.27 -2.35
CA THR A 361 -1.29 -0.99 -1.03
C THR A 361 -2.30 -2.07 -0.62
N ALA A 362 -3.23 -2.42 -1.52
CA ALA A 362 -4.22 -3.45 -1.24
C ALA A 362 -3.56 -4.82 -1.04
N VAL A 363 -2.52 -5.12 -1.82
CA VAL A 363 -1.72 -6.35 -1.71
C VAL A 363 -1.04 -6.42 -0.34
N THR A 364 -0.34 -5.37 0.04
CA THR A 364 0.40 -5.31 1.30
C THR A 364 -0.56 -5.48 2.48
N ALA A 365 -1.72 -4.81 2.46
CA ALA A 365 -2.74 -4.97 3.48
C ALA A 365 -3.31 -6.41 3.51
N HIS A 366 -3.55 -7.02 2.34
CA HIS A 366 -3.98 -8.41 2.22
C HIS A 366 -2.97 -9.39 2.85
N GLU A 367 -1.69 -9.25 2.52
CA GLU A 367 -0.66 -10.16 3.05
C GLU A 367 -0.44 -9.98 4.56
N ILE A 368 -0.50 -8.75 5.07
CA ILE A 368 -0.54 -8.51 6.52
C ILE A 368 -1.79 -9.16 7.12
N GLY A 369 -2.92 -9.15 6.41
CA GLY A 369 -4.14 -9.85 6.79
C GLY A 369 -3.92 -11.35 7.03
N HIS A 370 -3.15 -12.02 6.16
CA HIS A 370 -2.73 -13.40 6.39
C HIS A 370 -1.92 -13.55 7.69
N ASN A 371 -0.93 -12.68 7.93
CA ASN A 371 -0.18 -12.74 9.19
C ASN A 371 -1.09 -12.56 10.42
N LEU A 372 -2.14 -11.73 10.30
CA LEU A 372 -3.19 -11.55 11.30
C LEU A 372 -4.23 -12.70 11.34
N GLY A 373 -3.92 -13.83 10.71
CA GLY A 373 -4.68 -15.08 10.80
C GLY A 373 -5.84 -15.21 9.82
N MET A 374 -6.00 -14.26 8.90
CA MET A 374 -7.10 -14.30 7.93
C MET A 374 -6.79 -15.25 6.79
N TYR A 375 -7.71 -16.18 6.50
CA TYR A 375 -7.70 -16.93 5.25
C TYR A 375 -8.39 -16.13 4.14
N HIS A 376 -8.26 -16.60 2.89
CA HIS A 376 -9.03 -16.01 1.80
C HIS A 376 -10.53 -16.09 2.09
N ASP A 377 -11.30 -15.12 1.62
CA ASP A 377 -12.74 -15.24 1.53
C ASP A 377 -13.07 -16.29 0.46
N SER A 378 -13.60 -17.44 0.88
CA SER A 378 -13.98 -18.52 -0.02
C SER A 378 -14.70 -19.61 0.78
N SER A 379 -15.67 -20.30 0.17
CA SER A 379 -16.18 -21.56 0.71
C SER A 379 -15.36 -22.79 0.28
N GLY A 380 -14.31 -22.57 -0.51
CA GLY A 380 -13.39 -23.60 -0.99
C GLY A 380 -12.22 -23.85 -0.03
N PRO A 381 -11.26 -24.72 -0.42
CA PRO A 381 -10.12 -25.10 0.43
C PRO A 381 -9.26 -23.92 0.91
N GLU A 382 -9.11 -22.90 0.06
CA GLU A 382 -8.37 -21.67 0.38
C GLU A 382 -9.05 -20.80 1.46
N GLY A 383 -10.32 -21.07 1.72
CA GLY A 383 -11.14 -20.33 2.68
C GLY A 383 -10.76 -20.56 4.14
N GLY A 384 -9.94 -21.58 4.40
CA GLY A 384 -9.75 -22.10 5.74
C GLY A 384 -11.02 -22.73 6.31
N PRO A 385 -11.01 -23.12 7.60
CA PRO A 385 -12.15 -23.77 8.23
C PRO A 385 -13.32 -22.80 8.43
N TYR A 386 -14.50 -23.18 7.91
CA TYR A 386 -15.78 -22.49 8.14
C TYR A 386 -15.94 -21.08 7.55
N ASN A 387 -15.28 -20.77 6.43
CA ASN A 387 -15.49 -19.53 5.72
C ASN A 387 -16.66 -19.64 4.72
N SER A 388 -17.64 -18.75 4.83
CA SER A 388 -18.81 -18.67 3.94
C SER A 388 -18.90 -17.35 3.18
N CYS A 389 -17.88 -16.49 3.28
CA CYS A 389 -17.84 -15.20 2.63
C CYS A 389 -17.55 -15.34 1.13
N SER A 390 -18.06 -14.40 0.35
CA SER A 390 -17.89 -14.42 -1.11
C SER A 390 -16.42 -14.30 -1.46
N SER A 391 -15.96 -15.07 -2.45
CA SER A 391 -14.58 -15.01 -2.93
C SER A 391 -14.22 -13.78 -3.76
N LYS A 392 -15.03 -12.72 -3.64
CA LYS A 392 -15.02 -11.51 -4.47
C LYS A 392 -15.48 -10.31 -3.64
N GLY A 393 -15.02 -9.13 -4.03
CA GLY A 393 -15.53 -7.85 -3.50
C GLY A 393 -15.01 -7.44 -2.12
N TYR A 394 -14.19 -8.27 -1.47
CA TYR A 394 -13.52 -7.96 -0.21
C TYR A 394 -12.01 -8.06 -0.36
N LEU A 395 -11.27 -7.45 0.56
CA LEU A 395 -9.81 -7.38 0.50
C LEU A 395 -9.16 -8.77 0.51
N MET A 396 -9.71 -9.74 1.25
CA MET A 396 -9.20 -11.12 1.32
C MET A 396 -9.76 -12.04 0.22
N ALA A 397 -10.35 -11.51 -0.85
CA ALA A 397 -10.84 -12.33 -1.97
C ALA A 397 -9.72 -13.21 -2.58
N ALA A 398 -9.97 -14.51 -2.72
CA ALA A 398 -9.02 -15.47 -3.30
C ALA A 398 -8.68 -15.20 -4.78
N TYR A 399 -9.62 -14.57 -5.51
CA TYR A 399 -9.51 -14.35 -6.95
C TYR A 399 -9.82 -12.91 -7.29
N ASN A 400 -8.97 -12.32 -8.13
CA ASN A 400 -9.25 -11.01 -8.68
C ASN A 400 -10.16 -11.14 -9.90
N ASP A 401 -11.34 -10.55 -9.81
CA ASP A 401 -12.30 -10.54 -10.92
C ASP A 401 -12.57 -9.13 -11.46
N ASN A 402 -11.75 -8.13 -11.12
CA ASN A 402 -12.00 -6.71 -11.39
C ASN A 402 -13.32 -6.19 -10.79
N HIS A 403 -13.94 -6.89 -9.81
CA HIS A 403 -15.16 -6.47 -9.11
C HIS A 403 -14.97 -6.09 -7.64
N GLN A 404 -13.73 -5.84 -7.16
CA GLN A 404 -13.54 -5.06 -5.93
C GLN A 404 -14.02 -3.64 -6.18
N LYS A 405 -15.33 -3.41 -5.99
CA LYS A 405 -15.96 -2.11 -6.16
C LYS A 405 -15.73 -1.20 -4.95
N ASP A 406 -15.55 -1.80 -3.78
CA ASP A 406 -15.37 -1.12 -2.50
C ASP A 406 -14.26 -1.83 -1.69
N LEU A 407 -13.34 -1.06 -1.11
CA LEU A 407 -12.31 -1.56 -0.20
C LEU A 407 -12.93 -1.87 1.16
N GLY A 408 -12.84 -3.12 1.60
CA GLY A 408 -13.32 -3.54 2.91
C GLY A 408 -13.00 -5.00 3.25
N TRP A 409 -12.97 -5.28 4.55
CA TRP A 409 -12.80 -6.62 5.10
C TRP A 409 -14.14 -7.33 5.23
N SER A 410 -14.18 -8.64 4.97
CA SER A 410 -15.41 -9.41 5.11
C SER A 410 -15.68 -9.72 6.60
N THR A 411 -16.90 -10.14 6.90
CA THR A 411 -17.23 -10.65 8.24
C THR A 411 -16.43 -11.91 8.62
N CYS A 412 -15.97 -12.68 7.64
CA CYS A 412 -15.13 -13.85 7.87
C CYS A 412 -13.70 -13.44 8.18
N SER A 413 -13.13 -12.48 7.43
CA SER A 413 -11.82 -11.88 7.73
C SER A 413 -11.81 -11.30 9.15
N ARG A 414 -12.86 -10.54 9.50
CA ARG A 414 -13.05 -10.00 10.85
C ARG A 414 -13.10 -11.07 11.94
N SER A 415 -13.77 -12.20 11.70
CA SER A 415 -13.84 -13.31 12.65
C SER A 415 -12.49 -14.00 12.86
N TYR A 416 -11.72 -14.21 11.79
CA TYR A 416 -10.36 -14.75 11.90
C TYR A 416 -9.45 -13.82 12.68
N TYR A 417 -9.48 -12.53 12.34
CA TYR A 417 -8.77 -11.48 13.03
C TYR A 417 -9.09 -11.46 14.53
N ASP A 418 -10.37 -11.42 14.92
CA ASP A 418 -10.75 -11.38 16.33
C ASP A 418 -10.24 -12.60 17.10
N THR A 419 -10.30 -13.78 16.47
CA THR A 419 -9.78 -15.03 17.05
C THR A 419 -8.26 -14.95 17.23
N ARG A 420 -7.53 -14.49 16.21
CA ARG A 420 -6.07 -14.37 16.26
C ARG A 420 -5.65 -13.37 17.33
N ILE A 421 -6.21 -12.17 17.30
CA ILE A 421 -5.81 -11.06 18.17
C ILE A 421 -6.10 -11.40 19.64
N THR A 422 -7.17 -12.12 19.93
CA THR A 422 -7.46 -12.57 21.31
C THR A 422 -6.57 -13.71 21.80
N GLN A 423 -6.03 -14.55 20.92
CA GLN A 423 -5.21 -15.71 21.30
C GLN A 423 -3.70 -15.44 21.30
N THR A 424 -3.27 -14.29 20.78
CA THR A 424 -1.86 -13.99 20.52
C THR A 424 -1.37 -12.90 21.44
N THR A 425 -0.17 -13.11 22.00
CA THR A 425 0.45 -12.19 22.96
C THR A 425 1.47 -11.25 22.36
N CYS A 426 1.97 -11.48 21.14
CA CYS A 426 2.99 -10.60 20.56
C CYS A 426 2.45 -9.17 20.39
N TYR A 427 1.18 -8.98 20.03
CA TYR A 427 0.56 -7.66 19.91
C TYR A 427 0.24 -6.93 21.24
N ASN A 428 0.75 -7.40 22.38
CA ASN A 428 0.38 -6.87 23.70
C ASN A 428 1.38 -5.83 24.24
N ASP A 429 2.55 -5.68 23.62
CA ASP A 429 3.50 -4.60 23.90
C ASP A 429 3.23 -3.40 22.97
N ALA A 430 3.87 -2.27 23.29
CA ALA A 430 3.54 -0.95 22.76
C ALA A 430 4.76 -0.07 22.53
#